data_AF-A0A5A5R8K6-F1
#
_entry.id   AF-A0A5A5R8K6-F1
#
_cell.length_a   1.000
_cell.length_b   1.000
_cell.length_c   1.000
_cell.angle_alpha   90.00
_cell.angle_beta   90.00
_cell.angle_gamma   90.00
#
_symmetry.space_group_name_H-M   'P 1'
#
loop_
_entity.id
_entity.type
_entity.pdbx_description
1 polymer ?
#
loop_
_entity_poly.entity_id
_entity_poly.type
_entity_poly.pdbx_seq_one_letter_code
_entity_poly.pdbx_strand_id
1 'polypeptide(L)'
;MSLKKSFNKPLTVALATVATATLAPVASAATFNFSFGNVEGPVSGTVQGTLTLPDGDGTNLAATSLIVTSAPAALGYTLPFDVLANFTNVAANSFTVSGGVITASSFAQNSNTEGLSLNFLPGNFGSVFSVQGSGNPFTGVVDVNSTTLTFSPAAPTTVPEPATVLGLLSVAGVGLLCKGRKLEG
;
A
#
# COMPACT_ATOMS: atom_id res chain seq x y z
N MET A 1 31.78 -74.67 -14.75
CA MET A 1 32.39 -74.19 -13.48
C MET A 1 33.33 -73.04 -13.84
N SER A 2 33.51 -72.03 -12.97
CA SER A 2 34.26 -70.77 -13.22
C SER A 2 33.65 -69.81 -14.28
N LEU A 3 33.75 -68.47 -14.17
CA LEU A 3 33.98 -67.61 -12.98
C LEU A 3 33.45 -66.18 -13.25
N LYS A 4 33.15 -65.40 -12.21
CA LYS A 4 32.61 -64.02 -12.29
C LYS A 4 33.57 -63.03 -12.96
N LYS A 5 33.02 -62.13 -13.78
CA LYS A 5 33.45 -60.74 -14.04
C LYS A 5 32.22 -59.96 -14.55
N SER A 6 32.04 -58.66 -14.33
CA SER A 6 32.50 -57.74 -13.28
C SER A 6 31.68 -56.45 -13.47
N PHE A 7 31.40 -55.74 -12.38
CA PHE A 7 30.92 -54.35 -12.31
C PHE A 7 30.95 -53.50 -13.59
N ASN A 8 29.81 -52.88 -13.92
CA ASN A 8 29.74 -51.44 -14.23
C ASN A 8 28.27 -50.93 -14.26
N LYS A 9 27.80 -50.46 -13.10
CA LYS A 9 26.95 -49.26 -13.02
C LYS A 9 27.88 -48.12 -12.63
N PRO A 10 27.64 -46.89 -13.11
CA PRO A 10 26.78 -46.04 -12.31
C PRO A 10 25.56 -45.58 -13.10
N LEU A 11 24.38 -45.87 -12.57
CA LEU A 11 23.17 -45.15 -12.96
C LEU A 11 23.24 -43.80 -12.23
N THR A 12 23.78 -42.78 -12.89
CA THR A 12 23.87 -41.43 -12.32
C THR A 12 22.47 -40.87 -12.13
N VAL A 13 21.93 -41.02 -10.92
CA VAL A 13 20.70 -40.36 -10.49
C VAL A 13 21.03 -38.88 -10.36
N ALA A 14 20.69 -38.11 -11.37
CA ALA A 14 20.79 -36.65 -11.31
C ALA A 14 19.85 -36.16 -10.20
N LEU A 15 20.44 -35.56 -9.16
CA LEU A 15 19.70 -35.00 -8.04
C LEU A 15 18.91 -33.80 -8.56
N ALA A 16 17.60 -33.95 -8.72
CA ALA A 16 16.72 -32.86 -9.13
C ALA A 16 16.60 -31.85 -7.99
N THR A 17 17.48 -30.85 -7.97
CA THR A 17 17.39 -29.72 -7.06
C THR A 17 16.12 -28.95 -7.36
N VAL A 18 15.06 -29.23 -6.61
CA VAL A 18 13.84 -28.41 -6.62
C VAL A 18 14.23 -27.05 -6.08
N ALA A 19 14.41 -26.09 -6.98
CA ALA A 19 14.50 -24.69 -6.61
C ALA A 19 13.14 -24.28 -6.03
N THR A 20 13.02 -24.35 -4.71
CA THR A 20 11.92 -23.69 -3.99
C THR A 20 12.03 -22.21 -4.26
N ALA A 21 11.29 -21.74 -5.26
CA ALA A 21 11.02 -20.33 -5.45
C ALA A 21 10.31 -19.85 -4.17
N THR A 22 11.07 -19.30 -3.24
CA THR A 22 10.53 -18.53 -2.14
C THR A 22 9.81 -17.36 -2.78
N LEU A 23 8.48 -17.48 -2.89
CA LEU A 23 7.62 -16.34 -3.14
C LEU A 23 8.00 -15.32 -2.06
N ALA A 24 8.72 -14.28 -2.47
CA ALA A 24 8.96 -13.15 -1.58
C ALA A 24 7.57 -12.69 -1.13
N PRO A 25 7.33 -12.50 0.18
CA PRO A 25 6.06 -11.96 0.62
C PRO A 25 5.92 -10.61 -0.07
N VAL A 26 5.00 -10.55 -1.04
CA VAL A 26 4.56 -9.28 -1.60
C VAL A 26 4.04 -8.52 -0.39
N ALA A 27 4.66 -7.38 -0.08
CA ALA A 27 4.21 -6.50 0.98
C ALA A 27 2.87 -5.92 0.53
N SER A 28 1.82 -6.68 0.81
CA SER A 28 0.46 -6.38 0.43
C SER A 28 0.01 -5.19 1.29
N ALA A 29 -0.66 -4.23 0.67
CA ALA A 29 -0.97 -2.95 1.30
C ALA A 29 -2.41 -2.52 0.97
N ALA A 30 -3.20 -2.30 2.03
CA ALA A 30 -4.55 -1.80 1.92
C ALA A 30 -4.53 -0.30 1.62
N THR A 31 -5.24 0.13 0.59
CA THR A 31 -5.44 1.56 0.31
C THR A 31 -6.88 1.96 0.63
N PHE A 32 -7.03 3.09 1.30
CA PHE A 32 -8.30 3.66 1.75
C PHE A 32 -8.43 5.08 1.22
N ASN A 33 -9.61 5.46 0.76
CA ASN A 33 -9.94 6.87 0.54
C ASN A 33 -10.46 7.46 1.85
N PHE A 34 -9.99 8.67 2.20
CA PHE A 34 -10.57 9.49 3.25
C PHE A 34 -11.24 10.73 2.66
N SER A 35 -12.33 11.18 3.27
CA SER A 35 -13.03 12.40 2.91
C SER A 35 -13.64 13.06 4.14
N PHE A 36 -13.56 14.39 4.23
CA PHE A 36 -14.28 15.21 5.20
C PHE A 36 -14.60 16.60 4.61
N GLY A 37 -15.67 17.21 5.12
CA GLY A 37 -16.14 18.53 4.73
C GLY A 37 -15.76 19.61 5.72
N ASN A 38 -16.00 20.87 5.35
CA ASN A 38 -15.91 21.99 6.27
C ASN A 38 -17.18 22.11 7.12
N VAL A 39 -17.01 22.20 8.44
CA VAL A 39 -18.10 22.41 9.42
C VAL A 39 -17.93 23.75 10.16
N GLU A 40 -16.70 24.06 10.60
CA GLU A 40 -16.41 25.21 11.45
C GLU A 40 -15.33 26.15 10.85
N GLY A 41 -14.61 25.70 9.81
CA GLY A 41 -13.49 26.44 9.23
C GLY A 41 -13.91 27.60 8.33
N PRO A 42 -13.00 28.54 8.05
CA PRO A 42 -13.28 29.69 7.18
C PRO A 42 -13.36 29.32 5.69
N VAL A 43 -12.89 28.13 5.27
CA VAL A 43 -12.89 27.71 3.86
C VAL A 43 -13.87 26.56 3.64
N SER A 44 -15.00 26.88 3.01
CA SER A 44 -16.01 25.90 2.58
C SER A 44 -15.49 24.96 1.50
N GLY A 45 -15.79 23.67 1.65
CA GLY A 45 -15.55 22.63 0.66
C GLY A 45 -15.26 21.28 1.31
N THR A 46 -14.68 20.35 0.54
CA THR A 46 -14.28 19.02 1.01
C THR A 46 -12.80 18.77 0.74
N VAL A 47 -12.16 18.03 1.64
CA VAL A 47 -10.81 17.50 1.50
C VAL A 47 -10.95 16.01 1.24
N GLN A 48 -10.29 15.51 0.20
CA GLN A 48 -10.26 14.09 -0.13
C GLN A 48 -8.82 13.64 -0.35
N GLY A 49 -8.54 12.40 0.00
CA GLY A 49 -7.22 11.82 -0.19
C GLY A 49 -7.21 10.31 -0.06
N THR A 50 -6.02 9.75 -0.22
CA THR A 50 -5.74 8.31 -0.13
C THR A 50 -4.75 8.05 1.00
N LEU A 51 -4.97 6.97 1.72
CA LEU A 51 -4.19 6.48 2.85
C LEU A 51 -3.80 5.04 2.56
N THR A 52 -2.52 4.69 2.65
CA THR A 52 -2.04 3.32 2.51
C THR A 52 -1.58 2.78 3.86
N LEU A 53 -2.08 1.60 4.22
CA LEU A 53 -1.77 0.84 5.42
C LEU A 53 -1.19 -0.53 5.02
N PRO A 54 -0.46 -1.22 5.91
CA PRO A 54 -0.17 -2.65 5.74
C PRO A 54 -1.48 -3.45 5.58
N ASP A 55 -1.49 -4.49 4.74
CA ASP A 55 -2.67 -5.35 4.63
C ASP A 55 -2.93 -6.16 5.91
N GLY A 56 -4.22 -6.36 6.19
CA GLY A 56 -4.73 -7.12 7.32
C GLY A 56 -5.52 -6.27 8.31
N ASP A 57 -6.35 -6.95 9.10
CA ASP A 57 -7.02 -6.35 10.24
C ASP A 57 -6.04 -6.24 11.42
N GLY A 58 -6.10 -5.16 12.19
CA GLY A 58 -5.19 -4.91 13.30
C GLY A 58 -5.37 -3.55 13.95
N THR A 59 -4.82 -3.40 15.16
CA THR A 59 -4.72 -2.13 15.88
C THR A 59 -3.31 -1.56 15.77
N ASN A 60 -3.16 -0.24 15.82
CA ASN A 60 -1.88 0.47 15.69
C ASN A 60 -1.13 0.21 14.37
N LEU A 61 -1.87 0.04 13.27
CA LEU A 61 -1.32 0.03 11.93
C LEU A 61 -0.84 1.44 11.57
N ALA A 62 0.41 1.59 11.16
CA ALA A 62 0.97 2.88 10.75
C ALA A 62 0.76 3.12 9.24
N ALA A 63 0.31 4.32 8.87
CA ALA A 63 0.25 4.76 7.49
C ALA A 63 1.65 4.77 6.85
N THR A 64 1.77 4.14 5.68
CA THR A 64 2.99 4.17 4.85
C THR A 64 2.91 5.26 3.77
N SER A 65 1.70 5.67 3.38
CA SER A 65 1.44 6.82 2.51
C SER A 65 0.17 7.53 2.96
N LEU A 66 0.14 8.86 2.87
CA LEU A 66 -1.06 9.68 3.07
C LEU A 66 -0.98 10.86 2.11
N ILE A 67 -1.87 10.88 1.11
CA ILE A 67 -1.85 11.83 0.00
C ILE A 67 -3.19 12.54 -0.08
N VAL A 68 -3.20 13.87 -0.01
CA VAL A 68 -4.39 14.68 -0.31
C VAL A 68 -4.48 14.85 -1.82
N THR A 69 -5.58 14.37 -2.41
CA THR A 69 -5.82 14.38 -3.86
C THR A 69 -6.79 15.48 -4.28
N SER A 70 -7.62 15.98 -3.36
CA SER A 70 -8.56 17.07 -3.59
C SER A 70 -8.68 17.96 -2.35
N ALA A 71 -8.70 19.27 -2.55
CA ALA A 71 -8.93 20.27 -1.52
C ALA A 71 -9.45 21.57 -2.17
N PRO A 72 -10.11 22.48 -1.42
CA PRO A 72 -10.60 23.74 -1.97
C PRO A 72 -9.49 24.61 -2.53
N ALA A 73 -9.65 25.10 -3.76
CA ALA A 73 -8.65 25.92 -4.46
C ALA A 73 -8.29 27.23 -3.73
N ALA A 74 -9.19 27.73 -2.86
CA ALA A 74 -8.94 28.88 -1.98
C ALA A 74 -7.76 28.69 -1.01
N LEU A 75 -7.32 27.44 -0.78
CA LEU A 75 -6.18 27.10 0.07
C LEU A 75 -4.82 27.14 -0.69
N GLY A 76 -4.85 27.31 -2.01
CA GLY A 76 -3.63 27.54 -2.81
C GLY A 76 -2.71 26.33 -3.03
N TYR A 77 -3.17 25.10 -2.77
CA TYR A 77 -2.32 23.91 -2.91
C TYR A 77 -1.99 23.51 -4.34
N THR A 78 -0.77 22.99 -4.51
CA THR A 78 -0.45 22.04 -5.57
C THR A 78 -0.91 20.65 -5.13
N LEU A 79 -1.78 20.01 -5.92
CA LEU A 79 -2.27 18.65 -5.69
C LEU A 79 -1.71 17.70 -6.78
N PRO A 80 -1.44 16.42 -6.46
CA PRO A 80 -1.59 15.78 -5.16
C PRO A 80 -0.50 16.21 -4.15
N PHE A 81 -0.87 16.27 -2.87
CA PHE A 81 0.04 16.65 -1.77
C PHE A 81 0.30 15.45 -0.85
N ASP A 82 1.55 14.96 -0.82
CA ASP A 82 1.97 13.86 0.06
C ASP A 82 2.33 14.40 1.46
N VAL A 83 1.51 14.05 2.45
CA VAL A 83 1.65 14.48 3.85
C VAL A 83 2.89 13.85 4.50
N LEU A 84 3.15 12.56 4.25
CA LEU A 84 4.26 11.86 4.91
C LEU A 84 5.62 12.21 4.28
N ALA A 85 5.65 12.60 3.00
CA ALA A 85 6.86 13.07 2.35
C ALA A 85 7.20 14.55 2.67
N ASN A 86 6.19 15.41 2.86
CA ASN A 86 6.41 16.84 3.11
C ASN A 86 6.58 17.21 4.59
N PHE A 87 6.16 16.36 5.54
CA PHE A 87 6.27 16.65 6.97
C PHE A 87 7.37 15.86 7.68
N THR A 88 8.15 16.58 8.48
CA THR A 88 9.32 16.04 9.21
C THR A 88 9.01 15.55 10.62
N ASN A 89 7.81 15.79 11.16
CA ASN A 89 7.41 15.36 12.49
C ASN A 89 5.94 14.94 12.53
N VAL A 90 5.69 13.65 12.75
CA VAL A 90 4.36 13.06 12.85
C VAL A 90 4.12 12.72 14.33
N ALA A 91 3.17 13.42 14.96
CA ALA A 91 2.87 13.31 16.38
C ALA A 91 2.09 12.03 16.73
N ALA A 92 1.26 11.55 15.80
CA ALA A 92 0.59 10.25 15.88
C ALA A 92 0.40 9.65 14.49
N ASN A 93 0.63 8.34 14.37
CA ASN A 93 0.36 7.56 13.16
C ASN A 93 -0.11 6.16 13.56
N SER A 94 -1.38 6.05 13.96
CA SER A 94 -2.02 4.81 14.39
C SER A 94 -3.42 4.70 13.81
N PHE A 95 -3.71 3.60 13.14
CA PHE A 95 -5.01 3.26 12.59
C PHE A 95 -5.43 1.89 13.09
N THR A 96 -6.74 1.67 13.18
CA THR A 96 -7.34 0.37 13.45
C THR A 96 -8.20 -0.05 12.26
N VAL A 97 -7.88 -1.20 11.68
CA VAL A 97 -8.62 -1.81 10.57
C VAL A 97 -9.28 -3.08 11.09
N SER A 98 -10.56 -3.28 10.78
CA SER A 98 -11.32 -4.47 11.12
C SER A 98 -12.36 -4.76 10.04
N GLY A 99 -12.42 -5.98 9.52
CA GLY A 99 -13.27 -6.32 8.38
C GLY A 99 -12.89 -5.58 7.10
N GLY A 100 -11.62 -5.17 6.94
CA GLY A 100 -11.18 -4.38 5.79
C GLY A 100 -11.71 -2.94 5.75
N VAL A 101 -12.16 -2.38 6.87
CA VAL A 101 -12.51 -0.95 7.01
C VAL A 101 -11.77 -0.32 8.20
N ILE A 102 -11.43 0.97 8.09
CA ILE A 102 -10.86 1.74 9.20
C ILE A 102 -11.97 2.03 10.21
N THR A 103 -11.81 1.52 11.43
CA THR A 103 -12.76 1.70 12.54
C THR A 103 -12.30 2.75 13.55
N ALA A 104 -10.99 3.04 13.61
CA ALA A 104 -10.44 4.16 14.37
C ALA A 104 -9.19 4.73 13.67
N SER A 105 -9.00 6.04 13.75
CA SER A 105 -7.82 6.76 13.26
C SER A 105 -7.30 7.67 14.37
N SER A 106 -6.00 7.62 14.62
CA SER A 106 -5.25 8.57 15.43
C SER A 106 -4.04 9.00 14.61
N PHE A 107 -4.29 9.94 13.70
CA PHE A 107 -3.25 10.59 12.92
C PHE A 107 -3.18 12.07 13.28
N ALA A 108 -1.99 12.53 13.66
CA ALA A 108 -1.71 13.94 13.86
C ALA A 108 -0.30 14.26 13.43
N GLN A 109 -0.14 15.39 12.76
CA GLN A 109 1.15 15.98 12.48
C GLN A 109 1.17 17.40 13.08
N ASN A 110 2.25 17.72 13.77
CA ASN A 110 2.44 19.02 14.41
C ASN A 110 3.93 19.39 14.44
N SER A 111 4.36 20.14 13.43
CA SER A 111 5.69 20.78 13.38
C SER A 111 5.61 22.30 13.65
N ASN A 112 4.54 22.78 14.29
CA ASN A 112 4.09 24.18 14.37
C ASN A 112 3.36 24.69 13.11
N THR A 113 2.19 24.09 12.86
CA THR A 113 1.00 24.73 12.20
C THR A 113 0.89 24.82 10.67
N GLU A 114 1.47 23.88 9.95
CA GLU A 114 1.04 23.55 8.58
C GLU A 114 0.48 22.13 8.60
N GLY A 115 -0.82 21.99 8.81
CA GLY A 115 -1.41 20.83 9.49
C GLY A 115 -2.24 19.85 8.66
N LEU A 116 -2.19 18.58 9.04
CA LEU A 116 -3.30 17.61 8.94
C LEU A 116 -3.46 16.87 10.28
N SER A 117 -4.70 16.62 10.69
CA SER A 117 -5.03 15.60 11.70
C SER A 117 -6.32 14.87 11.33
N LEU A 118 -6.40 13.57 11.63
CA LEU A 118 -7.56 12.71 11.38
C LEU A 118 -7.90 11.94 12.67
N ASN A 119 -8.96 12.41 13.33
CA ASN A 119 -9.56 11.97 14.61
C ASN A 119 -8.62 11.73 15.81
N PHE A 120 -7.59 12.56 15.95
CA PHE A 120 -6.61 12.49 17.04
C PHE A 120 -7.15 12.91 18.42
N LEU A 121 -6.86 12.09 19.43
CA LEU A 121 -7.35 12.18 20.81
C LEU A 121 -6.22 11.88 21.82
N PRO A 122 -6.27 12.38 23.08
CA PRO A 122 -7.44 12.88 23.81
C PRO A 122 -7.43 14.41 23.89
N GLY A 123 -7.90 15.04 22.80
CA GLY A 123 -8.03 16.49 22.59
C GLY A 123 -9.46 17.00 22.84
N ASN A 124 -10.38 16.98 21.88
CA ASN A 124 -10.29 16.47 20.50
C ASN A 124 -9.94 17.58 19.49
N PHE A 125 -9.00 17.31 18.56
CA PHE A 125 -8.95 18.02 17.28
C PHE A 125 -8.92 16.99 16.17
N GLY A 126 -10.13 16.64 15.72
CA GLY A 126 -10.36 15.59 14.75
C GLY A 126 -9.94 16.00 13.33
N SER A 127 -10.87 15.97 12.38
CA SER A 127 -10.56 16.17 10.97
C SER A 127 -10.28 17.64 10.66
N VAL A 128 -9.01 18.02 10.65
CA VAL A 128 -8.58 19.40 10.44
C VAL A 128 -7.40 19.43 9.47
N PHE A 129 -7.46 20.31 8.47
CA PHE A 129 -6.44 20.42 7.43
C PHE A 129 -6.17 21.88 7.03
N SER A 130 -4.91 22.28 7.14
CA SER A 130 -4.39 23.60 6.76
C SER A 130 -2.86 23.60 6.67
N VAL A 131 -2.29 23.12 5.57
CA VAL A 131 -1.10 23.77 4.97
C VAL A 131 -1.57 25.14 4.41
N GLN A 132 -0.78 26.16 4.11
CA GLN A 132 0.64 26.41 4.30
C GLN A 132 0.75 27.87 4.82
N GLY A 133 1.76 28.15 5.65
CA GLY A 133 2.09 29.48 6.14
C GLY A 133 1.16 30.08 7.20
N SER A 134 0.11 29.40 7.66
CA SER A 134 -0.98 30.07 8.39
C SER A 134 -0.75 30.35 9.87
N GLY A 135 0.20 29.66 10.53
CA GLY A 135 0.41 29.79 11.98
C GLY A 135 -0.70 29.14 12.82
N ASN A 136 -1.72 28.53 12.21
CA ASN A 136 -2.94 28.07 12.88
C ASN A 136 -3.65 26.96 12.07
N PRO A 137 -3.88 25.75 12.62
CA PRO A 137 -4.53 24.67 11.88
C PRO A 137 -6.00 24.94 11.51
N PHE A 138 -6.66 25.91 12.14
CA PHE A 138 -8.09 26.21 11.93
C PHE A 138 -8.37 27.21 10.78
N THR A 139 -7.37 27.55 9.98
CA THR A 139 -7.53 28.50 8.85
C THR A 139 -7.97 27.86 7.54
N GLY A 140 -8.14 26.53 7.50
CA GLY A 140 -8.47 25.78 6.29
C GLY A 140 -9.88 25.16 6.33
N VAL A 141 -9.95 23.88 5.94
CA VAL A 141 -11.15 23.06 6.10
C VAL A 141 -11.10 22.39 7.48
N VAL A 142 -12.15 22.62 8.27
CA VAL A 142 -12.19 22.20 9.68
C VAL A 142 -13.50 21.47 9.99
N ASP A 143 -13.38 20.22 10.42
CA ASP A 143 -14.43 19.38 11.00
C ASP A 143 -13.98 18.92 12.39
N VAL A 144 -14.03 19.88 13.34
CA VAL A 144 -13.83 19.57 14.76
C VAL A 144 -14.89 18.54 15.16
N ASN A 145 -14.46 17.47 15.83
CA ASN A 145 -15.24 16.26 16.16
C ASN A 145 -15.43 15.23 15.03
N SER A 146 -14.84 15.42 13.85
CA SER A 146 -14.86 14.42 12.75
C SER A 146 -16.28 13.96 12.35
N THR A 147 -17.24 14.87 12.37
CA THR A 147 -18.67 14.62 12.08
C THR A 147 -18.94 14.25 10.63
N THR A 148 -18.04 14.64 9.72
CA THR A 148 -18.09 14.39 8.28
C THR A 148 -16.99 13.44 7.81
N LEU A 149 -16.11 12.98 8.70
CA LEU A 149 -15.02 12.07 8.38
C LEU A 149 -15.56 10.72 7.92
N THR A 150 -15.16 10.32 6.73
CA THR A 150 -15.44 9.01 6.17
C THR A 150 -14.17 8.35 5.68
N PHE A 151 -14.07 7.05 5.91
CA PHE A 151 -13.08 6.17 5.30
C PHE A 151 -13.81 5.15 4.45
N SER A 152 -13.28 4.86 3.26
CA SER A 152 -13.77 3.80 2.38
C SER A 152 -12.59 3.02 1.81
N PRO A 153 -12.69 1.71 1.59
CA PRO A 153 -11.68 0.99 0.83
C PRO A 153 -11.52 1.65 -0.55
N ALA A 154 -10.29 1.91 -0.97
CA ALA A 154 -10.05 2.25 -2.36
C ALA A 154 -10.40 1.02 -3.22
N ALA A 155 -10.93 1.25 -4.42
CA ALA A 155 -11.15 0.16 -5.36
C ALA A 155 -9.80 -0.56 -5.57
N PRO A 156 -9.76 -1.91 -5.55
CA PRO A 156 -8.51 -2.64 -5.64
C PRO A 156 -7.80 -2.23 -6.93
N THR A 157 -6.70 -1.51 -6.79
CA THR A 157 -5.79 -1.25 -7.90
C THR A 157 -5.33 -2.62 -8.36
N THR A 158 -5.74 -3.03 -9.56
CA THR A 158 -5.38 -4.33 -10.12
C THR A 158 -3.88 -4.35 -10.33
N VAL A 159 -3.14 -4.80 -9.30
CA VAL A 159 -1.72 -5.06 -9.38
C VAL A 159 -1.54 -6.01 -10.56
N PRO A 160 -0.80 -5.63 -11.62
CA PRO A 160 -0.51 -6.56 -12.68
C PRO A 160 0.30 -7.69 -12.07
N GLU A 161 -0.31 -8.87 -11.93
CA GLU A 161 0.43 -10.05 -11.49
C GLU A 161 1.66 -10.20 -12.41
N PRO A 162 2.86 -10.47 -11.86
CA PRO A 162 4.05 -10.60 -12.68
C PRO A 162 3.86 -11.65 -13.77
N ALA A 163 3.75 -11.20 -15.03
CA ALA A 163 3.51 -12.03 -16.22
C ALA A 163 4.58 -13.13 -16.44
N THR A 164 5.65 -13.10 -15.64
CA THR A 164 6.69 -14.11 -15.47
C THR A 164 6.17 -15.53 -15.30
N VAL A 165 4.99 -15.75 -14.69
CA VAL A 165 4.43 -17.11 -14.49
C VAL A 165 4.05 -17.78 -15.82
N LEU A 166 3.52 -17.03 -16.79
CA LEU A 166 3.17 -17.57 -18.12
C LEU A 166 4.39 -17.66 -19.05
N GLY A 167 5.42 -16.82 -18.85
CA GLY A 167 6.65 -16.83 -19.64
C GLY A 167 7.54 -18.06 -19.44
N LEU A 168 7.44 -18.76 -18.30
CA LEU A 168 8.24 -19.94 -18.01
C LEU A 168 7.69 -21.24 -18.62
N LEU A 169 6.37 -21.31 -18.88
CA LEU A 169 5.74 -22.47 -19.52
C LEU A 169 6.05 -22.57 -21.03
N SER A 170 6.21 -21.44 -21.72
CA SER A 170 6.50 -21.41 -23.16
C SER A 170 7.93 -21.84 -23.50
N VAL A 171 8.91 -21.59 -22.63
CA VAL A 171 10.31 -22.02 -22.83
C VAL A 171 10.47 -23.54 -22.72
N ALA A 172 9.68 -24.20 -21.87
CA ALA A 172 9.68 -25.66 -21.75
C ALA A 172 9.11 -26.36 -23.01
N GLY A 173 8.18 -25.73 -23.74
CA GLY A 173 7.56 -26.31 -24.94
C GLY A 173 8.46 -26.30 -26.18
N VAL A 174 9.26 -25.25 -26.39
CA VAL A 174 10.05 -25.08 -27.63
C VAL A 174 11.30 -25.96 -27.63
N GLY A 175 11.89 -26.24 -26.47
CA GLY A 175 13.12 -27.05 -26.36
C GLY A 175 12.96 -28.52 -26.80
N LEU A 176 11.75 -29.06 -26.84
CA LEU A 176 11.50 -30.47 -27.16
C LEU A 176 11.26 -30.74 -28.66
N LEU A 177 10.81 -29.74 -29.44
CA LEU A 177 10.53 -29.94 -30.88
C LEU A 177 11.78 -29.96 -31.77
N CYS A 178 12.90 -29.36 -31.35
CA CYS A 178 14.13 -29.34 -32.15
C CYS A 178 14.88 -30.69 -32.22
N LYS A 179 14.44 -31.73 -31.50
CA LYS A 179 15.04 -33.09 -31.54
C LYS A 179 14.32 -34.08 -32.47
N GLY A 180 13.31 -33.62 -33.22
CA GLY A 180 12.42 -34.47 -34.02
C GLY A 180 12.77 -34.69 -35.50
N ARG A 181 13.95 -34.29 -35.99
CA ARG A 181 14.32 -34.46 -37.42
C ARG A 181 15.69 -35.11 -37.64
N LYS A 182 15.73 -36.46 -37.58
CA LYS A 182 16.56 -37.27 -38.48
C LYS A 182 16.01 -38.70 -38.62
N LEU A 183 15.01 -38.84 -39.48
CA LEU A 183 14.66 -40.08 -40.18
C LEU A 183 14.64 -39.75 -41.69
N GLU A 184 14.65 -40.79 -42.53
CA GLU A 184 15.10 -40.76 -43.93
C GLU A 184 16.63 -40.58 -44.05
N GLY A 185 17.35 -41.38 -44.83
CA GLY A 185 16.97 -42.55 -45.64
C GLY A 185 18.21 -43.10 -46.34
#